data_AF-A0A3M0YRE8-F1
#
_entry.id   AF-A0A3M0YRE8-F1
#
_cell.length_a   1.000
_cell.length_b   1.000
_cell.length_c   1.000
_cell.angle_alpha   90.00
_cell.angle_beta   90.00
_cell.angle_gamma   90.00
#
_symmetry.space_group_name_H-M   'P 1'
#
loop_
_entity.id
_entity.type
_entity.pdbx_description
1 polymer ?
#
loop_
_entity_poly.entity_id
_entity_poly.type
_entity_poly.pdbx_seq_one_letter_code
_entity_poly.pdbx_strand_id
1 'polypeptide(L)'
;GAKFWRERWGPRPDDPRFAIENGQGRFRSLHGRKIRMGYESPVVRTFWDKIVARYQGPRYEDNAVALDVTVAPEIRFETGPSPRVWMACATPGASIHYTLDGSIPTVSSPVYHGPVAVTVNVTVAAMAVSPGKKASAVRRRSFPAPLSDYGKK
;
A
#
# COMPACT_ATOMS: atom_id res chain seq x y z
N GLY A 1 -3.44 -31.18 -7.49
CA GLY A 1 -3.87 -30.22 -6.46
C GLY A 1 -3.27 -28.87 -6.76
N ALA A 2 -4.09 -27.85 -7.00
CA ALA A 2 -3.62 -26.51 -7.31
C ALA A 2 -2.75 -25.98 -6.16
N LYS A 3 -1.52 -25.57 -6.47
CA LYS A 3 -0.65 -24.87 -5.51
C LYS A 3 -1.24 -23.49 -5.29
N PHE A 4 -2.09 -23.36 -4.27
CA PHE A 4 -2.45 -22.07 -3.72
C PHE A 4 -1.18 -21.48 -3.12
N TRP A 5 -0.57 -20.51 -3.79
CA TRP A 5 0.41 -19.64 -3.14
C TRP A 5 -0.34 -18.85 -2.07
N ARG A 6 -0.48 -19.45 -0.87
CA ARG A 6 -0.75 -18.69 0.34
C ARG A 6 0.54 -17.94 0.62
N GLU A 7 0.64 -16.70 0.15
CA GLU A 7 1.60 -15.74 0.68
C GLU A 7 1.34 -15.64 2.20
N ARG A 8 2.08 -16.44 2.97
CA ARG A 8 2.10 -16.45 4.42
C ARG A 8 3.31 -15.67 4.92
N TRP A 9 3.49 -14.43 4.44
CA TRP A 9 4.46 -13.50 5.00
C TRP A 9 3.92 -12.06 4.92
N GLY A 10 3.64 -11.49 6.09
CA GLY A 10 3.22 -10.09 6.30
C GLY A 10 1.77 -9.94 6.73
N PRO A 11 1.43 -9.00 7.64
CA PRO A 11 0.19 -9.09 8.39
C PRO A 11 -0.99 -8.58 7.57
N ARG A 12 -2.18 -8.80 8.14
CA ARG A 12 -3.54 -8.74 7.59
C ARG A 12 -3.86 -7.51 6.68
N PRO A 13 -4.98 -7.51 5.93
CA PRO A 13 -5.39 -6.39 5.08
C PRO A 13 -5.56 -5.04 5.81
N ASP A 14 -5.72 -5.06 7.14
CA ASP A 14 -5.73 -3.93 8.07
C ASP A 14 -4.34 -3.52 8.57
N ASP A 15 -3.25 -4.08 8.03
CA ASP A 15 -1.88 -3.74 8.43
C ASP A 15 -1.22 -2.81 7.39
N PRO A 16 -1.33 -1.47 7.57
CA PRO A 16 -0.59 -0.48 6.80
C PRO A 16 0.84 -0.52 7.30
N ARG A 17 1.61 -1.51 6.83
CA ARG A 17 2.91 -1.87 7.40
C ARG A 17 3.84 -0.66 7.31
N PHE A 18 3.97 0.04 8.43
CA PHE A 18 4.70 1.29 8.66
C PHE A 18 3.93 2.52 8.16
N ALA A 19 3.52 3.34 9.13
CA ALA A 19 3.45 4.78 9.05
C ALA A 19 4.34 5.27 10.19
N ILE A 20 5.28 6.17 9.90
CA ILE A 20 5.99 6.93 10.94
C ILE A 20 5.43 8.32 10.80
N GLU A 21 4.86 8.88 11.86
CA GLU A 21 4.38 10.25 11.83
C GLU A 21 4.89 10.95 13.08
N ASN A 22 5.63 12.04 12.89
CA ASN A 22 6.29 12.76 13.99
C ASN A 22 7.13 11.82 14.88
N GLY A 23 7.81 10.85 14.26
CA GLY A 23 8.61 9.85 14.94
C GLY A 23 7.84 8.78 15.72
N GLN A 24 6.50 8.76 15.63
CA GLN A 24 5.65 7.70 16.17
C GLN A 24 5.29 6.72 15.05
N GLY A 25 5.83 5.50 15.16
CA GLY A 25 5.53 4.39 14.25
C GLY A 25 5.64 3.06 14.97
N ARG A 26 5.23 1.97 14.31
CA ARG A 26 5.21 0.62 14.90
C ARG A 26 6.60 0.11 15.34
N PHE A 27 7.67 0.76 14.91
CA PHE A 27 9.05 0.42 15.23
C PHE A 27 9.77 1.67 15.73
N ARG A 28 10.73 1.50 16.65
CA ARG A 28 11.61 2.58 17.09
C ARG A 28 12.69 2.79 16.02
N SER A 29 13.06 4.05 15.73
CA SER A 29 14.24 4.33 14.91
C SER A 29 15.45 3.63 15.51
N LEU A 30 16.29 3.05 14.66
CA LEU A 30 17.54 2.44 15.12
C LEU A 30 18.64 3.49 15.24
N HIS A 31 18.47 4.70 14.69
CA HIS A 31 19.49 5.75 14.64
C HIS A 31 20.86 5.20 14.20
N GLY A 32 20.87 4.26 13.25
CA GLY A 32 22.08 3.62 12.76
C GLY A 32 22.63 2.45 13.59
N ARG A 33 21.92 1.98 14.63
CA ARG A 33 22.28 0.75 15.37
C ARG A 33 22.03 -0.49 14.50
N LYS A 34 23.03 -1.36 14.34
CA LYS A 34 22.86 -2.67 13.67
C LYS A 34 22.09 -3.62 14.59
N ILE A 35 20.96 -4.14 14.12
CA ILE A 35 20.34 -5.33 14.71
C ILE A 35 20.64 -6.55 13.86
N ARG A 36 20.69 -7.72 14.50
CA ARG A 36 21.10 -8.99 13.89
C ARG A 36 20.22 -9.43 12.70
N MET A 37 19.06 -8.80 12.50
CA MET A 37 18.07 -9.19 11.49
C MET A 37 17.20 -8.01 10.96
N GLY A 38 17.81 -6.86 10.65
CA GLY A 38 17.05 -5.73 10.10
C GLY A 38 17.90 -4.63 9.46
N TYR A 39 17.29 -3.91 8.53
CA TYR A 39 17.87 -2.76 7.81
C TYR A 39 16.96 -1.55 8.03
N GLU A 40 17.53 -0.44 8.54
CA GLU A 40 16.87 0.88 8.53
C GLU A 40 17.46 1.67 7.37
N SER A 41 16.60 2.19 6.50
CA SER A 41 16.99 3.07 5.41
C SER A 41 17.80 4.27 5.90
N PRO A 42 18.84 4.70 5.16
CA PRO A 42 19.47 6.00 5.38
C PRO A 42 18.48 7.17 5.38
N VAL A 43 17.43 7.13 4.54
CA VAL A 43 16.42 8.20 4.46
C VAL A 43 15.57 8.22 5.74
N VAL A 44 15.06 7.05 6.15
CA VAL A 44 14.28 6.91 7.39
C VAL A 44 15.08 7.29 8.62
N ARG A 45 16.35 6.90 8.68
CA ARG A 45 17.29 7.28 9.74
C ARG A 45 17.50 8.80 9.83
N THR A 46 17.51 9.50 8.69
CA THR A 46 17.83 10.93 8.61
C THR A 46 16.59 11.81 8.82
N PHE A 47 15.42 11.33 8.42
CA PHE A 47 14.19 12.12 8.40
C PHE A 47 13.06 11.47 9.22
N TRP A 48 13.39 10.67 10.23
CA TRP A 48 12.44 9.90 11.06
C TRP A 48 11.26 10.73 11.58
N ASP A 49 11.51 11.98 11.94
CA ASP A 49 10.55 12.95 12.47
C ASP A 49 9.80 13.72 11.38
N LYS A 50 10.14 13.54 10.09
CA LYS A 50 9.72 14.39 8.97
C LYS A 50 9.12 13.63 7.79
N ILE A 51 9.00 12.30 7.87
CA ILE A 51 8.43 11.48 6.80
C ILE A 51 7.46 10.44 7.33
N VAL A 52 6.51 10.07 6.48
CA VAL A 52 5.76 8.82 6.56
C VAL A 52 6.37 7.83 5.60
N ALA A 53 6.92 6.73 6.12
CA ALA A 53 7.44 5.62 5.31
C ALA A 53 6.33 4.58 5.08
N ARG A 54 6.24 3.98 3.88
CA ARG A 54 5.39 2.82 3.58
C ARG A 54 6.21 1.65 3.04
N TYR A 55 5.87 0.42 3.39
CA TYR A 55 6.60 -0.80 3.00
C TYR A 55 6.01 -1.49 1.76
N GLN A 56 6.76 -1.57 0.65
CA GLN A 56 6.32 -2.26 -0.56
C GLN A 56 7.06 -3.58 -0.82
N GLY A 57 6.64 -4.64 -0.12
CA GLY A 57 7.07 -6.02 -0.42
C GLY A 57 8.53 -6.34 -0.07
N PRO A 58 9.10 -7.45 -0.58
CA PRO A 58 10.38 -8.01 -0.10
C PRO A 58 11.62 -7.19 -0.47
N ARG A 59 11.48 -6.15 -1.28
CA ARG A 59 12.54 -5.16 -1.54
C ARG A 59 12.25 -3.95 -0.66
N TYR A 60 13.24 -3.53 0.15
CA TYR A 60 13.17 -2.28 0.91
C TYR A 60 13.18 -1.09 -0.07
N GLU A 61 12.04 -0.81 -0.69
CA GLU A 61 11.83 0.44 -1.41
C GLU A 61 11.24 1.44 -0.41
N ASP A 62 12.14 2.19 0.21
CA ASP A 62 11.82 3.24 1.18
C ASP A 62 11.07 4.36 0.49
N ASN A 63 9.76 4.25 0.46
CA ASN A 63 8.90 5.30 -0.06
C ASN A 63 8.62 6.30 1.07
N ALA A 64 9.56 7.21 1.28
CA ALA A 64 9.41 8.35 2.18
C ALA A 64 8.44 9.38 1.57
N VAL A 65 7.42 9.76 2.33
CA VAL A 65 6.47 10.82 1.97
C VAL A 65 6.60 11.93 3.01
N ALA A 66 6.65 13.20 2.60
CA ALA A 66 6.72 14.33 3.55
C ALA A 66 5.48 14.36 4.47
N LEU A 67 5.63 14.83 5.72
CA LEU A 67 4.53 14.85 6.69
C LEU A 67 3.28 15.61 6.23
N ASP A 68 3.47 16.66 5.41
CA ASP A 68 2.40 17.49 4.84
C ASP A 68 1.73 16.86 3.61
N VAL A 69 2.13 15.65 3.21
CA VAL A 69 1.61 14.92 2.06
C VAL A 69 0.95 13.61 2.52
N THR A 70 -0.24 13.35 2.00
CA THR A 70 -0.96 12.09 2.25
C THR A 70 -0.26 10.93 1.53
N VAL A 71 -0.11 9.79 2.20
CA VAL A 71 0.53 8.60 1.62
C VAL A 71 -0.37 7.99 0.55
N ALA A 72 0.20 7.67 -0.62
CA ALA A 72 -0.54 6.99 -1.69
C ALA A 72 -1.07 5.63 -1.23
N PRO A 73 -2.33 5.27 -1.57
CA PRO A 73 -2.91 3.99 -1.18
C PRO A 73 -2.07 2.79 -1.63
N GLU A 74 -2.00 1.76 -0.79
CA GLU A 74 -1.64 0.43 -1.21
C GLU A 74 -2.85 -0.25 -1.86
N ILE A 75 -2.61 -0.93 -2.99
CA ILE A 75 -3.63 -1.69 -3.70
C ILE A 75 -3.18 -3.15 -3.69
N ARG A 76 -4.00 -4.04 -3.14
CA ARG A 76 -3.74 -5.49 -3.09
C ARG A 76 -4.85 -6.25 -3.79
N PHE A 77 -4.47 -7.27 -4.54
CA PHE A 77 -5.39 -8.19 -5.18
C PHE A 77 -5.42 -9.50 -4.40
N GLU A 78 -6.59 -9.88 -3.94
CA GLU A 78 -6.87 -11.21 -3.42
C GLU A 78 -7.39 -12.07 -4.58
N THR A 79 -6.61 -13.09 -4.95
CA THR A 79 -6.97 -14.02 -6.03
C THR A 79 -7.76 -15.21 -5.49
N GLY A 80 -8.64 -15.78 -6.30
CA GLY A 80 -9.49 -16.90 -5.88
C GLY A 80 -10.79 -16.98 -6.70
N PRO A 81 -11.74 -17.84 -6.29
CA PRO A 81 -13.05 -17.96 -6.94
C PRO A 81 -13.89 -16.68 -6.86
N SER A 82 -13.57 -15.77 -5.93
CA SER A 82 -14.19 -14.45 -5.81
C SER A 82 -13.07 -13.42 -5.60
N PRO A 83 -12.46 -12.91 -6.68
CA PRO A 83 -11.35 -11.99 -6.56
C PRO A 83 -11.80 -10.66 -5.97
N ARG A 84 -10.95 -10.08 -5.13
CA ARG A 84 -11.21 -8.83 -4.41
C ARG A 84 -10.03 -7.89 -4.43
N VAL A 85 -10.32 -6.59 -4.40
CA VAL A 85 -9.34 -5.53 -4.23
C VAL A 85 -9.43 -5.01 -2.81
N TRP A 86 -8.28 -4.99 -2.13
CA TRP A 86 -8.10 -4.38 -0.83
C TRP A 86 -7.25 -3.13 -0.98
N MET A 87 -7.69 -2.05 -0.34
CA MET A 87 -6.96 -0.78 -0.31
C MET A 87 -6.72 -0.33 1.13
N ALA A 88 -5.56 0.27 1.37
CA ALA A 88 -5.20 0.83 2.67
C ALA A 88 -4.31 2.07 2.49
N CYS A 89 -4.40 3.01 3.43
CA CYS A 89 -3.55 4.20 3.47
C CYS A 89 -2.82 4.25 4.81
N ALA A 90 -1.54 4.59 4.78
CA ALA A 90 -0.72 4.72 5.97
C ALA A 90 -1.00 6.03 6.73
N THR A 91 -1.57 7.05 6.08
CA THR A 91 -1.98 8.29 6.73
C THR A 91 -3.27 8.09 7.53
N PRO A 92 -3.25 8.24 8.87
CA PRO A 92 -4.45 8.09 9.68
C PRO A 92 -5.56 9.06 9.24
N GLY A 93 -6.80 8.59 9.24
CA GLY A 93 -7.97 9.40 8.87
C GLY A 93 -8.06 9.78 7.38
N ALA A 94 -7.18 9.27 6.52
CA ALA A 94 -7.26 9.53 5.09
C ALA A 94 -8.43 8.78 4.44
N SER A 95 -9.16 9.48 3.57
CA SER A 95 -10.18 8.90 2.69
C SER A 95 -9.54 8.46 1.38
N ILE A 96 -9.82 7.24 0.93
CA ILE A 96 -9.29 6.68 -0.32
C ILE A 96 -10.37 6.76 -1.39
N HIS A 97 -10.06 7.46 -2.49
CA HIS A 97 -10.88 7.54 -3.70
C HIS A 97 -10.29 6.66 -4.79
N TYR A 98 -11.14 5.94 -5.54
CA TYR A 98 -10.65 4.95 -6.49
C TYR A 98 -11.50 4.84 -7.77
N THR A 99 -10.90 4.23 -8.78
CA THR A 99 -11.52 3.82 -10.04
C THR A 99 -11.07 2.40 -10.38
N LEU A 100 -11.89 1.65 -11.12
CA LEU A 100 -11.62 0.26 -11.50
C LEU A 100 -11.28 0.11 -13.00
N ASP A 101 -11.34 1.21 -13.76
CA ASP A 101 -11.01 1.28 -15.18
C ASP A 101 -9.62 1.90 -15.44
N GLY A 102 -8.93 2.36 -14.39
CA GLY A 102 -7.61 2.97 -14.45
C GLY A 102 -7.61 4.49 -14.70
N SER A 103 -8.79 5.10 -14.86
CA SER A 103 -8.94 6.56 -14.95
C SER A 103 -8.43 7.25 -13.69
N ILE A 104 -8.04 8.52 -13.77
CA ILE A 104 -7.51 9.26 -12.61
C ILE A 104 -8.65 9.47 -11.61
N PRO A 105 -8.54 8.96 -10.36
CA PRO A 105 -9.55 9.24 -9.35
C PRO A 105 -9.49 10.72 -8.93
N THR A 106 -10.63 11.28 -8.58
CA THR A 106 -10.79 12.62 -8.01
C THR A 106 -11.56 12.52 -6.70
N VAL A 107 -11.74 13.65 -5.99
CA VAL A 107 -12.53 13.69 -4.74
C VAL A 107 -14.01 13.36 -4.95
N SER A 108 -14.49 13.39 -6.20
CA SER A 108 -15.84 12.95 -6.57
C SER A 108 -15.92 11.47 -6.93
N SER A 109 -14.78 10.77 -7.04
CA SER A 109 -14.75 9.32 -7.27
C SER A 109 -15.23 8.56 -6.02
N PRO A 110 -15.72 7.32 -6.18
CA PRO A 110 -16.17 6.48 -5.07
C PRO A 110 -15.14 6.37 -3.95
N VAL A 111 -15.62 6.42 -2.71
CA VAL A 111 -14.81 6.24 -1.51
C VAL A 111 -14.73 4.76 -1.16
N TYR A 112 -13.54 4.29 -0.83
CA TYR A 112 -13.31 2.91 -0.40
C TYR A 112 -13.74 2.71 1.05
N HIS A 113 -14.70 1.81 1.27
CA HIS A 113 -15.22 1.44 2.60
C HIS A 113 -14.90 -0.01 3.01
N GLY A 114 -14.31 -0.79 2.12
CA GLY A 114 -14.06 -2.21 2.34
C GLY A 114 -13.75 -2.91 1.01
N PRO A 115 -13.38 -4.21 1.07
CA PRO A 115 -12.94 -4.94 -0.10
C PRO A 115 -13.94 -4.88 -1.26
N VAL A 116 -13.43 -4.57 -2.44
CA VAL A 116 -14.23 -4.40 -3.66
C VAL A 116 -14.15 -5.68 -4.47
N ALA A 117 -15.30 -6.33 -4.69
CA ALA A 117 -15.37 -7.47 -5.60
C ALA A 117 -15.03 -7.02 -7.03
N VAL A 118 -14.17 -7.78 -7.70
CA VAL A 118 -13.75 -7.47 -9.08
C VAL A 118 -13.79 -8.70 -9.95
N THR A 119 -13.82 -8.48 -11.26
CA THR A 119 -13.49 -9.50 -12.25
C THR A 119 -12.00 -9.46 -12.57
N VAL A 120 -11.58 -10.36 -13.44
CA VAL A 120 -10.25 -10.34 -14.06
C VAL A 120 -10.14 -9.19 -15.06
N ASN A 121 -8.92 -8.77 -15.44
CA ASN A 121 -8.64 -7.62 -16.31
C ASN A 121 -9.07 -6.24 -15.75
N VAL A 122 -9.00 -6.06 -14.43
CA VAL A 122 -9.31 -4.76 -13.80
C VAL A 122 -8.04 -3.92 -13.63
N THR A 123 -8.11 -2.62 -13.91
CA THR A 123 -7.04 -1.68 -13.58
C THR A 123 -7.52 -0.74 -12.50
N VAL A 124 -6.96 -0.88 -11.31
CA VAL A 124 -7.35 -0.05 -10.17
C VAL A 124 -6.43 1.16 -10.11
N ALA A 125 -7.01 2.36 -10.05
CA ALA A 125 -6.30 3.57 -9.67
C ALA A 125 -6.88 4.11 -8.36
N ALA A 126 -6.01 4.57 -7.45
CA ALA A 126 -6.43 5.08 -6.16
C ALA A 126 -5.60 6.29 -5.72
N MET A 127 -6.25 7.25 -5.05
CA MET A 127 -5.62 8.37 -4.37
C MET A 127 -6.19 8.53 -2.96
N ALA A 128 -5.41 9.09 -2.05
CA ALA A 128 -5.84 9.38 -0.69
C ALA A 128 -5.82 10.88 -0.41
N VAL A 129 -6.80 11.33 0.38
CA VAL A 129 -6.93 12.70 0.88
C VAL A 129 -7.08 12.69 2.38
N SER A 130 -6.38 13.59 3.08
CA SER A 130 -6.48 13.76 4.53
C SER A 130 -6.60 15.26 4.83
N PRO A 131 -7.47 15.67 5.79
CA PRO A 131 -7.60 17.08 6.17
C PRO A 131 -6.26 17.72 6.55
N GLY A 132 -5.99 18.91 6.03
CA GLY A 132 -4.77 19.65 6.33
C GLY A 132 -3.49 19.14 5.65
N LYS A 133 -3.58 18.15 4.76
CA LYS A 133 -2.45 17.62 3.97
C LYS A 133 -2.70 17.75 2.48
N LYS A 134 -1.62 17.76 1.70
CA LYS A 134 -1.67 17.59 0.24
C LYS A 134 -2.19 16.19 -0.10
N ALA A 135 -2.95 16.09 -1.18
CA ALA A 135 -3.41 14.81 -1.71
C ALA A 135 -2.23 13.92 -2.10
N SER A 136 -2.43 12.60 -2.03
CA SER A 136 -1.41 11.66 -2.42
C SER A 136 -1.18 11.66 -3.94
N ALA A 137 -0.03 11.15 -4.36
CA ALA A 137 0.12 10.67 -5.74
C ALA A 137 -0.91 9.55 -6.04
N VAL A 138 -1.31 9.42 -7.30
CA VAL A 138 -2.17 8.32 -7.77
C VAL A 138 -1.36 7.03 -7.84
N ARG A 139 -1.84 5.98 -7.16
CA ARG A 139 -1.32 4.61 -7.32
C ARG A 139 -2.15 3.90 -8.38
N ARG A 140 -1.49 3.19 -9.30
CA ARG A 140 -2.14 2.28 -10.25
C ARG A 140 -1.63 0.86 -10.07
N ARG A 141 -2.53 -0.12 -10.21
CA ARG A 141 -2.19 -1.53 -10.27
C ARG A 141 -3.19 -2.25 -11.17
N SER A 142 -2.69 -3.07 -12.09
CA SER A 142 -3.52 -3.90 -12.95
C SER A 142 -3.54 -5.33 -12.43
N PHE A 143 -4.74 -5.91 -12.38
CA PHE A 143 -4.95 -7.33 -12.18
C PHE A 143 -5.27 -7.94 -13.55
N PRO A 144 -4.29 -8.61 -14.18
CA PRO A 144 -4.49 -9.20 -15.49
C PRO A 144 -5.56 -10.30 -15.45
N ALA A 145 -6.01 -10.73 -16.62
CA ALA A 145 -6.74 -11.98 -16.85
C ALA A 145 -6.15 -13.10 -15.98
N PRO A 146 -6.95 -14.09 -15.55
CA PRO A 146 -6.37 -15.19 -14.81
C PRO A 146 -5.34 -15.81 -15.73
N LEU A 147 -4.08 -15.82 -15.28
CA LEU A 147 -3.01 -16.50 -15.98
C LEU A 147 -3.37 -17.98 -15.91
N SER A 148 -4.03 -18.50 -16.94
CA SER A 148 -4.12 -19.93 -17.20
C SER A 148 -2.74 -20.59 -17.33
N ASP A 149 -1.67 -19.78 -17.37
CA ASP A 149 -0.33 -20.21 -17.76
C ASP A 149 0.78 -20.03 -16.70
N TYR A 150 0.51 -19.47 -15.51
CA TYR A 150 1.54 -19.43 -14.44
C TYR A 150 1.63 -20.78 -13.72
N GLY A 151 2.23 -21.75 -14.40
CA GLY A 151 2.37 -23.15 -13.97
C GLY A 151 2.47 -24.17 -15.10
N LYS A 152 2.41 -23.74 -16.38
CA LYS A 152 2.74 -24.57 -17.55
C LYS A 152 4.07 -24.14 -18.15
N LYS A 153 5.16 -24.57 -17.52
CA LYS A 153 6.42 -25.04 -18.14
C LYS A 153 7.33 -25.54 -17.04
#